data_AF-A0A9D2P2R6-F1
#
_entry.id   AF-A0A9D2P2R6-F1
#
_cell.length_a   1.000
_cell.length_b   1.000
_cell.length_c   1.000
_cell.angle_alpha   90.00
_cell.angle_beta   90.00
_cell.angle_gamma   90.00
#
_symmetry.space_group_name_H-M   'P 1'
#
loop_
_entity.id
_entity.type
_entity.pdbx_description
1 polymer ?
#
loop_
_entity_poly.entity_id
_entity_poly.type
_entity_poly.pdbx_seq_one_letter_code
_entity_poly.pdbx_strand_id
1 'polypeptide(L)'
;MKEKWTRILVLNLPYFIMFYLVNRGAWLFRHCIGDSQIERLGVMLINFSLAFTHFLPSIYFTDLLAGTAAAVFLKLAVVYRGKNAKKFRHGEEYGSARWGTAEDIKPFMDPIFENNILLTQTERLTMNSRPKLPKYARNKNVIVIGGSGSGKTRFYVKPNLMQMTRKVSYVVTDPKGTIIVECGRMLVRHGYRIKVFNTINFNKSMHYNPFRYIRSEKDILKLVNTIIANTKGEGEKSTEDFWVKAERLLYTALIGYIWYEAPEEEQNFSTLLEFINASETREDDEEFKNAVDELFEELEAENPEHFAVRQYRKYKLAAGKTAKSILISCGARLAPFDIAEIRELTSYDEMELDLLGDRKTAMFVIISDTDDTFNFIVAIMYSQLFNLLCDRADDLYGGRLPYHVRLLLDEFSNIGQIPKFDK
;
A
#
# COMPACT_ATOMS: atom_id res chain seq x y z
N MET A 1 0.81 -42.41 12.24
CA MET A 1 2.16 -43.01 12.22
C MET A 1 2.39 -43.95 11.03
N LYS A 2 1.46 -44.88 10.70
CA LYS A 2 1.60 -45.79 9.55
C LYS A 2 1.90 -45.09 8.22
N GLU A 3 1.14 -44.04 7.84
CA GLU A 3 1.34 -43.31 6.57
C GLU A 3 2.73 -42.68 6.41
N LYS A 4 3.35 -42.24 7.51
CA LYS A 4 4.67 -41.61 7.49
C LYS A 4 5.76 -42.62 7.14
N TRP A 5 5.67 -43.84 7.64
CA TRP A 5 6.61 -44.93 7.35
C TRP A 5 6.47 -45.44 5.92
N THR A 6 5.24 -45.64 5.45
CA THR A 6 4.98 -46.07 4.07
C THR A 6 5.54 -45.05 3.07
N ARG A 7 5.36 -43.75 3.33
CA ARG A 7 5.91 -42.69 2.48
C ARG A 7 7.44 -42.69 2.45
N ILE A 8 8.10 -42.89 3.59
CA ILE A 8 9.57 -42.97 3.67
C ILE A 8 10.10 -44.19 2.90
N LEU A 9 9.45 -45.35 3.02
CA LEU A 9 9.83 -46.57 2.32
C LEU A 9 9.69 -46.40 0.81
N VAL A 10 8.56 -45.89 0.34
CA VAL A 10 8.31 -45.65 -1.09
C VAL A 10 9.30 -44.64 -1.67
N LEU A 11 9.63 -43.56 -0.95
CA LEU A 11 10.59 -42.56 -1.41
C LEU A 11 12.03 -43.09 -1.51
N ASN A 12 12.40 -44.09 -0.69
CA ASN A 12 13.76 -44.65 -0.71
C ASN A 12 13.88 -45.94 -1.54
N LEU A 13 12.77 -46.55 -1.95
CA LEU A 13 12.72 -47.79 -2.72
C LEU A 13 13.61 -47.77 -3.98
N PRO A 14 13.65 -46.71 -4.81
CA PRO A 14 14.53 -46.67 -5.98
C PRO A 14 16.01 -46.79 -5.63
N TYR A 15 16.44 -46.23 -4.49
CA TYR A 15 17.83 -46.30 -4.04
C TYR A 15 18.17 -47.70 -3.52
N PHE A 16 17.22 -48.37 -2.85
CA PHE A 16 17.38 -49.77 -2.43
C PHE A 16 17.44 -50.72 -3.63
N ILE A 17 16.62 -50.49 -4.65
CA ILE A 17 16.68 -51.25 -5.91
C ILE A 17 18.04 -51.04 -6.59
N MET A 18 18.51 -49.80 -6.69
CA MET A 18 19.82 -49.49 -7.29
C MET A 18 20.97 -50.15 -6.52
N PHE A 19 20.93 -50.05 -5.19
CA PHE A 19 21.87 -50.74 -4.31
C PHE A 19 21.90 -52.25 -4.60
N TYR A 20 20.73 -52.88 -4.66
CA TYR A 20 20.59 -54.32 -4.88
C TYR A 20 21.12 -54.75 -6.26
N LEU A 21 20.73 -54.06 -7.33
CA LEU A 21 21.15 -54.39 -8.70
C LEU A 21 22.68 -54.30 -8.84
N VAL A 22 23.29 -53.24 -8.33
CA VAL A 22 24.74 -53.04 -8.44
C VAL A 22 25.51 -53.99 -7.50
N ASN A 23 24.98 -54.26 -6.31
CA ASN A 23 25.58 -55.24 -5.39
C ASN A 23 25.58 -56.66 -5.99
N ARG A 24 24.47 -57.09 -6.61
CA ARG A 24 24.38 -58.40 -7.29
C ARG A 24 25.23 -58.45 -8.54
N GLY A 25 25.31 -57.35 -9.28
CA GLY A 25 26.22 -57.23 -10.42
C GLY A 25 27.69 -57.32 -10.01
N ALA A 26 28.09 -56.68 -8.92
CA ALA A 26 29.44 -56.77 -8.36
C ALA A 26 29.78 -58.20 -7.88
N TRP A 27 28.80 -58.87 -7.25
CA TRP A 27 28.95 -60.29 -6.90
C TRP A 27 29.19 -61.15 -8.14
N LEU A 28 28.40 -60.99 -9.20
CA LEU A 28 28.56 -61.77 -10.43
C LEU A 28 29.92 -61.50 -11.08
N PHE A 29 30.31 -60.23 -11.17
CA PHE A 29 31.61 -59.81 -11.71
C PHE A 29 32.79 -60.45 -10.97
N ARG A 30 32.69 -60.63 -9.65
CA ARG A 30 33.71 -61.34 -8.85
C ARG A 30 33.82 -62.83 -9.17
N HIS A 31 32.74 -63.47 -9.61
CA HIS A 31 32.70 -64.90 -9.94
C HIS A 31 32.91 -65.18 -11.43
N CYS A 32 33.01 -64.14 -12.27
CA CYS A 32 33.37 -64.30 -13.68
C CYS A 32 34.89 -64.48 -13.86
N ILE A 33 35.27 -65.47 -14.68
CA ILE A 33 36.66 -65.75 -15.05
C ILE A 33 36.95 -65.09 -16.40
N GLY A 34 38.13 -64.49 -16.53
CA GLY A 34 38.61 -63.82 -17.74
C GLY A 34 40.01 -63.25 -17.51
N ASP A 35 40.80 -63.16 -18.57
CA ASP A 35 42.22 -62.78 -18.52
C ASP A 35 42.39 -61.25 -18.38
N SER A 36 41.36 -60.49 -18.74
CA SER A 36 41.29 -59.03 -18.54
C SER A 36 39.99 -58.59 -17.83
N GLN A 37 40.00 -57.40 -17.21
CA GLN A 37 38.80 -56.84 -16.57
C GLN A 37 37.66 -56.58 -17.57
N ILE A 38 37.99 -56.25 -18.82
CA ILE A 38 37.02 -56.00 -19.89
C ILE A 38 36.34 -57.31 -20.30
N GLU A 39 37.10 -58.39 -20.41
CA GLU A 39 36.57 -59.71 -20.74
C GLU A 39 35.64 -60.22 -19.63
N ARG A 40 36.01 -60.05 -18.35
CA ARG A 40 35.14 -60.37 -17.21
C ARG A 40 33.84 -59.58 -17.23
N LEU A 41 33.88 -58.31 -17.64
CA LEU A 41 32.69 -57.48 -17.78
C LEU A 41 31.78 -57.99 -18.91
N GLY A 42 32.36 -58.39 -20.05
CA GLY A 42 31.62 -59.00 -21.15
C GLY A 42 30.92 -60.30 -20.73
N VAL A 43 31.63 -61.18 -20.01
CA VAL A 43 31.07 -62.43 -19.48
C VAL A 43 29.97 -62.16 -18.47
N MET A 44 30.13 -61.17 -17.59
CA MET A 44 29.11 -60.74 -16.63
C MET A 44 27.83 -60.26 -17.34
N LEU A 45 27.94 -59.48 -18.40
CA LEU A 45 26.78 -58.94 -19.13
C LEU A 45 25.98 -60.04 -19.84
N ILE A 46 26.67 -61.00 -20.47
CA ILE A 46 26.04 -62.16 -21.12
C ILE A 46 25.30 -63.02 -20.08
N ASN A 47 25.86 -63.14 -18.88
CA ASN A 47 25.36 -63.99 -17.80
C ASN A 47 24.61 -63.21 -16.71
N PHE A 48 24.12 -62.01 -17.01
CA PHE A 48 23.59 -61.11 -15.98
C PHE A 48 22.39 -61.70 -15.22
N SER A 49 21.61 -62.58 -15.86
CA SER A 49 20.51 -63.31 -15.23
C SER A 49 20.97 -64.18 -14.05
N LEU A 50 22.21 -64.70 -14.08
CA LEU A 50 22.80 -65.49 -13.00
C LEU A 50 23.06 -64.66 -11.74
N ALA A 51 23.12 -63.33 -11.85
CA ALA A 51 23.21 -62.46 -10.68
C ALA A 51 21.95 -62.55 -9.79
N PHE A 52 20.81 -63.05 -10.28
CA PHE A 52 19.53 -63.03 -9.56
C PHE A 52 19.00 -64.40 -9.14
N THR A 53 19.79 -65.47 -9.34
CA THR A 53 19.43 -66.83 -8.88
C THR A 53 19.32 -66.92 -7.35
N HIS A 54 20.06 -66.08 -6.63
CA HIS A 54 19.90 -65.89 -5.19
C HIS A 54 19.37 -64.49 -4.88
N PHE A 55 18.30 -64.45 -4.08
CA PHE A 55 17.60 -63.21 -3.73
C PHE A 55 18.36 -62.33 -2.73
N LEU A 56 19.27 -62.90 -1.94
CA LEU A 56 19.97 -62.14 -0.90
C LEU A 56 21.16 -61.34 -1.47
N PRO A 57 21.39 -60.11 -1.00
CA PRO A 57 22.56 -59.31 -1.38
C PRO A 57 23.85 -59.98 -0.91
N SER A 58 24.93 -59.73 -1.64
CA SER A 58 26.28 -60.16 -1.25
C SER A 58 26.76 -59.35 -0.05
N ILE A 59 27.25 -60.05 0.98
CA ILE A 59 27.79 -59.49 2.23
C ILE A 59 29.29 -59.15 2.07
N TYR A 60 29.90 -59.44 0.91
CA TYR A 60 31.29 -59.14 0.67
C TYR A 60 31.52 -57.62 0.60
N PHE A 61 32.57 -57.14 1.26
CA PHE A 61 32.78 -55.71 1.51
C PHE A 61 32.82 -54.87 0.23
N THR A 62 33.48 -55.34 -0.84
CA THR A 62 33.55 -54.59 -2.11
C THR A 62 32.22 -54.53 -2.83
N ASP A 63 31.40 -55.59 -2.74
CA ASP A 63 30.09 -55.67 -3.39
C ASP A 63 29.10 -54.74 -2.66
N LEU A 64 29.19 -54.67 -1.32
CA LEU A 64 28.43 -53.72 -0.50
C LEU A 64 28.84 -52.27 -0.77
N LEU A 65 30.14 -52.00 -0.92
CA LEU A 65 30.67 -50.67 -1.23
C LEU A 65 30.22 -50.22 -2.63
N ALA A 66 30.27 -51.10 -3.63
CA ALA A 66 29.77 -50.81 -4.97
C ALA A 66 28.27 -50.48 -4.97
N GLY A 67 27.45 -51.29 -4.30
CA GLY A 67 26.01 -51.03 -4.16
C GLY A 67 25.72 -49.70 -3.45
N THR A 68 26.40 -49.43 -2.34
CA THR A 68 26.18 -48.19 -1.56
C THR A 68 26.62 -46.94 -2.32
N ALA A 69 27.80 -46.97 -2.96
CA ALA A 69 28.29 -45.87 -3.78
C ALA A 69 27.31 -45.53 -4.91
N ALA A 70 26.76 -46.55 -5.55
CA ALA A 70 25.84 -46.39 -6.66
C ALA A 70 24.47 -45.83 -6.22
N ALA A 71 23.95 -46.27 -5.07
CA ALA A 71 22.74 -45.70 -4.47
C ALA A 71 22.93 -44.24 -4.04
N VAL A 72 24.09 -43.89 -3.46
CA VAL A 72 24.46 -42.52 -3.10
C VAL A 72 24.57 -41.64 -4.34
N PHE A 73 25.21 -42.11 -5.40
CA PHE A 73 25.31 -41.40 -6.66
C PHE A 73 23.93 -41.09 -7.26
N LEU A 74 23.03 -42.08 -7.32
CA LEU A 74 21.66 -41.86 -7.80
C LEU A 74 20.93 -40.83 -6.93
N LYS A 75 21.08 -40.89 -5.60
CA LYS A 75 20.47 -39.92 -4.68
C LYS A 75 21.00 -38.51 -4.92
N LEU A 76 22.30 -38.34 -5.12
CA LEU A 76 22.92 -37.06 -5.46
C LEU A 76 22.42 -36.53 -6.80
N ALA A 77 22.33 -37.38 -7.83
CA ALA A 77 21.81 -37.00 -9.15
C ALA A 77 20.35 -36.52 -9.10
N VAL A 78 19.49 -37.22 -8.34
CA VAL A 78 18.09 -36.84 -8.13
C VAL A 78 17.99 -35.50 -7.37
N VAL A 79 18.78 -35.31 -6.31
CA VAL A 79 18.80 -34.05 -5.55
C VAL A 79 19.29 -32.89 -6.42
N TYR A 80 20.33 -33.10 -7.22
CA TYR A 80 20.87 -32.10 -8.13
C TYR A 80 19.84 -31.70 -9.20
N ARG A 81 19.20 -32.67 -9.85
CA ARG A 81 18.11 -32.39 -10.80
C ARG A 81 16.91 -31.73 -10.13
N GLY A 82 16.55 -32.13 -8.91
CA GLY A 82 15.44 -31.53 -8.16
C GLY A 82 15.69 -30.07 -7.79
N LYS A 83 16.93 -29.70 -7.41
CA LYS A 83 17.31 -28.31 -7.13
C LYS A 83 17.31 -27.44 -8.39
N ASN A 84 17.65 -28.02 -9.55
CA ASN A 84 17.68 -27.32 -10.83
C ASN A 84 16.39 -27.48 -11.65
N ALA A 85 15.34 -28.09 -11.08
CA ALA A 85 14.06 -28.25 -11.75
C ALA A 85 13.40 -26.87 -11.91
N LYS A 86 13.42 -26.35 -13.14
CA LYS A 86 12.67 -25.16 -13.51
C LYS A 86 11.17 -25.48 -13.39
N LYS A 87 10.40 -24.61 -12.73
CA LYS A 87 8.94 -24.76 -12.57
C LYS A 87 8.24 -24.36 -13.86
N PHE A 88 8.24 -25.24 -14.86
CA PHE A 88 7.45 -25.06 -16.06
C PHE A 88 6.07 -25.68 -15.89
N ARG A 89 5.04 -24.98 -16.37
CA ARG A 89 3.69 -25.53 -16.56
C ARG A 89 3.60 -26.00 -18.01
N HIS A 90 3.91 -27.28 -18.22
CA HIS A 90 3.94 -27.84 -19.58
C HIS A 90 2.52 -27.90 -20.15
N GLY A 91 2.32 -27.35 -21.34
CA GLY A 91 1.01 -27.29 -22.02
C GLY A 91 0.11 -26.12 -21.60
N GLU A 92 0.58 -25.21 -20.76
CA GLU A 92 -0.14 -23.97 -20.40
C GLU A 92 0.60 -22.75 -20.95
N GLU A 93 -0.15 -21.84 -21.56
CA GLU A 93 0.39 -20.55 -21.98
C GLU A 93 0.74 -19.71 -20.75
N TYR A 94 1.76 -18.87 -20.89
CA TYR A 94 2.14 -17.92 -19.86
C TYR A 94 0.96 -16.97 -19.59
N GLY A 95 0.49 -16.92 -18.33
CA GLY A 95 -0.69 -16.14 -17.95
C GLY A 95 -1.98 -16.95 -17.75
N SER A 96 -1.95 -18.27 -17.96
CA SER A 96 -3.11 -19.14 -17.71
C SER A 96 -3.55 -19.10 -16.23
N ALA A 97 -4.83 -18.83 -16.01
CA ALA A 97 -5.46 -18.77 -14.69
C ALA A 97 -6.42 -19.95 -14.45
N ARG A 98 -6.57 -20.37 -13.19
CA ARG A 98 -7.59 -21.34 -12.77
C ARG A 98 -8.31 -20.84 -11.52
N TRP A 99 -9.51 -21.35 -11.28
CA TRP A 99 -10.17 -21.18 -9.99
C TRP A 99 -9.31 -21.79 -8.88
N GLY A 100 -9.06 -21.00 -7.84
CA GLY A 100 -8.38 -21.44 -6.64
C GLY A 100 -9.29 -22.28 -5.75
N THR A 101 -8.68 -23.08 -4.89
CA THR A 101 -9.34 -23.86 -3.84
C THR A 101 -8.91 -23.34 -2.47
N ALA A 102 -9.62 -23.75 -1.41
CA ALA A 102 -9.26 -23.35 -0.04
C ALA A 102 -7.82 -23.75 0.35
N GLU A 103 -7.31 -24.86 -0.17
CA GLU A 103 -5.92 -25.28 0.07
C GLU A 103 -4.89 -24.38 -0.63
N ASP A 104 -5.27 -23.70 -1.72
CA ASP A 104 -4.39 -22.77 -2.42
C ASP A 104 -4.12 -21.49 -1.59
N ILE A 105 -5.12 -21.01 -0.83
CA ILE A 105 -4.96 -19.79 -0.01
C ILE A 105 -4.41 -20.06 1.39
N LYS A 106 -4.58 -21.27 1.91
CA LYS A 106 -4.19 -21.66 3.28
C LYS A 106 -2.76 -21.27 3.68
N PRO A 107 -1.73 -21.33 2.82
CA PRO A 107 -0.38 -20.89 3.19
C PRO A 107 -0.24 -19.38 3.42
N PHE A 108 -1.21 -18.59 2.95
CA PHE A 108 -1.25 -17.13 3.08
C PHE A 108 -2.09 -16.68 4.29
N MET A 109 -2.68 -17.61 5.04
CA MET A 109 -3.49 -17.32 6.23
C MET A 109 -2.62 -17.35 7.49
N ASP A 110 -2.88 -16.42 8.41
CA ASP A 110 -2.39 -16.49 9.79
C ASP A 110 -3.22 -17.52 10.58
N PRO A 111 -2.59 -18.34 11.45
CA PRO A 111 -3.33 -19.29 12.28
C PRO A 111 -4.28 -18.60 13.28
N ILE A 112 -3.99 -17.35 13.69
CA ILE A 112 -4.88 -16.57 14.56
C ILE A 112 -5.89 -15.85 13.67
N PHE A 113 -7.18 -16.17 13.83
CA PHE A 113 -8.26 -15.67 12.98
C PHE A 113 -8.24 -14.14 12.86
N GLU A 114 -8.10 -13.44 14.00
CA GLU A 114 -8.15 -11.99 14.10
C GLU A 114 -6.99 -11.29 13.38
N ASN A 115 -5.93 -12.02 13.03
CA ASN A 115 -4.78 -11.50 12.30
C ASN A 115 -4.92 -11.62 10.78
N ASN A 116 -6.14 -11.79 10.24
CA ASN A 116 -6.35 -11.98 8.81
C ASN A 116 -7.36 -11.01 8.19
N ILE A 117 -7.09 -10.48 7.01
CA ILE A 117 -8.13 -9.89 6.15
C ILE A 117 -9.16 -10.96 5.80
N LEU A 118 -10.43 -10.66 6.09
CA LEU A 118 -11.54 -11.52 5.68
C LEU A 118 -11.87 -11.24 4.21
N LEU A 119 -11.79 -12.28 3.38
CA LEU A 119 -12.17 -12.23 1.97
C LEU A 119 -13.49 -12.97 1.74
N THR A 120 -13.61 -14.17 2.30
CA THR A 120 -14.83 -14.99 2.29
C THR A 120 -15.01 -15.69 3.65
N GLN A 121 -15.97 -16.62 3.75
CA GLN A 121 -16.15 -17.45 4.94
C GLN A 121 -14.94 -18.37 5.22
N THR A 122 -14.25 -18.83 4.18
CA THR A 122 -13.16 -19.81 4.25
C THR A 122 -11.80 -19.22 3.92
N GLU A 123 -11.73 -18.32 2.93
CA GLU A 123 -10.51 -17.70 2.44
C GLU A 123 -10.19 -16.40 3.19
N ARG A 124 -8.93 -16.28 3.63
CA ARG A 124 -8.43 -15.10 4.34
C ARG A 124 -6.99 -14.79 3.93
N LEU A 125 -6.53 -13.59 4.23
CA LEU A 125 -5.15 -13.16 3.95
C LEU A 125 -4.48 -12.61 5.20
N THR A 126 -3.29 -13.09 5.56
CA THR A 126 -2.58 -12.64 6.75
C THR A 126 -2.30 -11.13 6.75
N MET A 127 -2.54 -10.49 7.90
CA MET A 127 -2.13 -9.12 8.18
C MET A 127 -0.62 -9.01 8.46
N ASN A 128 0.10 -10.13 8.56
CA ASN A 128 1.54 -10.11 8.76
C ASN A 128 2.28 -9.79 7.45
N SER A 129 2.98 -8.66 7.41
CA SER A 129 3.81 -8.28 6.26
C SER A 129 5.06 -9.16 6.07
N ARG A 130 5.51 -9.87 7.11
CA ARG A 130 6.72 -10.70 7.08
C ARG A 130 6.38 -12.13 7.53
N PRO A 131 5.68 -12.92 6.69
CA PRO A 131 5.44 -14.33 7.00
C PRO A 131 6.78 -15.08 7.07
N LYS A 132 6.80 -16.20 7.81
CA LYS A 132 8.01 -17.04 8.01
C LYS A 132 8.68 -17.44 6.69
N LEU A 133 7.88 -17.61 5.64
CA LEU A 133 8.34 -17.94 4.29
C LEU A 133 8.05 -16.75 3.37
N PRO A 134 9.06 -15.99 2.90
CA PRO A 134 8.89 -14.78 2.10
C PRO A 134 8.04 -14.97 0.83
N LYS A 135 8.05 -16.17 0.23
CA LYS A 135 7.22 -16.51 -0.94
C LYS A 135 5.70 -16.34 -0.71
N TYR A 136 5.27 -16.36 0.56
CA TYR A 136 3.88 -16.17 0.96
C TYR A 136 3.57 -14.71 1.37
N ALA A 137 4.53 -13.79 1.29
CA ALA A 137 4.24 -12.38 1.43
C ALA A 137 3.35 -11.92 0.25
N ARG A 138 2.29 -11.19 0.56
CA ARG A 138 1.34 -10.64 -0.42
C ARG A 138 1.04 -9.19 -0.09
N ASN A 139 0.72 -8.44 -1.14
CA ASN A 139 0.10 -7.13 -0.98
C ASN A 139 -1.26 -7.31 -0.28
N LYS A 140 -1.60 -6.38 0.61
CA LYS A 140 -2.80 -6.39 1.44
C LYS A 140 -3.90 -5.48 0.90
N ASN A 141 -3.62 -4.74 -0.18
CA ASN A 141 -4.62 -3.95 -0.87
C ASN A 141 -5.62 -4.90 -1.55
N VAL A 142 -6.90 -4.71 -1.26
CA VAL A 142 -7.99 -5.51 -1.81
C VAL A 142 -8.96 -4.58 -2.49
N ILE A 143 -9.27 -4.87 -3.75
CA ILE A 143 -10.34 -4.20 -4.49
C ILE A 143 -11.59 -5.08 -4.45
N VAL A 144 -12.72 -4.48 -4.06
CA VAL A 144 -14.02 -5.16 -4.02
C VAL A 144 -14.94 -4.46 -5.01
N ILE A 145 -15.23 -5.15 -6.12
CA ILE A 145 -16.07 -4.61 -7.19
C ILE A 145 -17.46 -5.24 -7.08
N GLY A 146 -18.50 -4.40 -7.08
CA GLY A 146 -19.88 -4.86 -7.10
C GLY A 146 -20.83 -3.69 -7.29
N GLY A 147 -21.97 -3.94 -7.95
CA GLY A 147 -23.02 -2.95 -8.17
C GLY A 147 -23.63 -2.41 -6.88
N SER A 148 -24.51 -1.41 -7.00
CA SER A 148 -25.31 -0.94 -5.88
C SER A 148 -26.17 -2.08 -5.31
N GLY A 149 -26.34 -2.12 -3.99
CA GLY A 149 -27.11 -3.16 -3.31
C GLY A 149 -26.44 -4.55 -3.20
N SER A 150 -25.24 -4.76 -3.73
CA SER A 150 -24.53 -6.05 -3.64
C SER A 150 -24.03 -6.41 -2.24
N GLY A 151 -24.15 -5.49 -1.28
CA GLY A 151 -23.78 -5.70 0.11
C GLY A 151 -22.30 -5.51 0.44
N LYS A 152 -21.53 -4.77 -0.37
CA LYS A 152 -20.09 -4.47 -0.12
C LYS A 152 -19.81 -4.02 1.33
N THR A 153 -20.55 -3.02 1.80
CA THR A 153 -20.43 -2.49 3.17
C THR A 153 -20.72 -3.56 4.22
N ARG A 154 -21.80 -4.34 4.03
CA ARG A 154 -22.28 -5.34 4.99
C ARG A 154 -21.38 -6.58 5.06
N PHE A 155 -20.89 -7.06 3.91
CA PHE A 155 -20.19 -8.34 3.81
C PHE A 155 -18.66 -8.20 3.80
N TYR A 156 -18.12 -7.02 3.47
CA TYR A 156 -16.67 -6.81 3.45
C TYR A 156 -16.20 -5.77 4.46
N VAL A 157 -16.73 -4.54 4.41
CA VAL A 157 -16.25 -3.42 5.24
C VAL A 157 -16.51 -3.68 6.72
N LYS A 158 -17.78 -3.91 7.10
CA LYS A 158 -18.17 -4.13 8.50
C LYS A 158 -17.46 -5.34 9.13
N PRO A 159 -17.38 -6.53 8.52
CA PRO A 159 -16.68 -7.67 9.13
C PRO A 159 -15.19 -7.41 9.34
N ASN A 160 -14.52 -6.75 8.38
CA ASN A 160 -13.09 -6.41 8.53
C ASN A 160 -12.85 -5.33 9.61
N LEU A 161 -13.80 -4.40 9.80
CA LEU A 161 -13.77 -3.42 10.89
C LEU A 161 -14.02 -4.07 12.25
N MET A 162 -15.05 -4.94 12.33
CA MET A 162 -15.44 -5.68 13.54
C MET A 162 -14.39 -6.66 14.01
N GLN A 163 -13.46 -7.08 13.14
CA GLN A 163 -12.39 -7.96 13.55
C GLN A 163 -11.41 -7.31 14.53
N MET A 164 -11.30 -5.97 14.54
CA MET A 164 -10.57 -5.19 15.55
C MET A 164 -9.19 -5.77 15.91
N THR A 165 -8.41 -6.12 14.88
CA THR A 165 -7.09 -6.74 15.05
C THR A 165 -6.23 -5.91 16.02
N ARG A 166 -5.59 -6.56 17.00
CA ARG A 166 -5.00 -5.93 18.20
C ARG A 166 -4.13 -4.68 17.92
N LYS A 167 -3.33 -4.69 16.86
CA LYS A 167 -2.42 -3.59 16.46
C LYS A 167 -2.82 -2.98 15.11
N VAL A 168 -4.12 -2.72 14.94
CA VAL A 168 -4.67 -2.09 13.74
C VAL A 168 -5.50 -0.88 14.12
N SER A 169 -5.19 0.25 13.49
CA SER A 169 -6.03 1.44 13.43
C SER A 169 -6.82 1.43 12.13
N TYR A 170 -7.98 2.08 12.11
CA TYR A 170 -8.87 2.08 10.95
C TYR A 170 -9.12 3.50 10.45
N VAL A 171 -9.19 3.65 9.14
CA VAL A 171 -9.73 4.84 8.48
C VAL A 171 -10.83 4.35 7.54
N VAL A 172 -12.04 4.84 7.72
CA VAL A 172 -13.22 4.30 7.05
C VAL A 172 -13.95 5.43 6.34
N THR A 173 -14.07 5.34 5.02
CA THR A 173 -15.04 6.18 4.29
C THR A 173 -16.43 5.62 4.52
N ASP A 174 -17.35 6.48 4.93
CA ASP A 174 -18.72 6.12 5.30
C ASP A 174 -19.72 7.04 4.56
N PRO A 175 -20.07 6.72 3.29
CA PRO A 175 -20.90 7.59 2.44
C PRO A 175 -22.30 7.94 2.97
N LYS A 176 -22.74 7.31 4.07
CA LYS A 176 -24.06 7.52 4.68
C LYS A 176 -24.01 7.78 6.18
N GLY A 177 -22.82 7.79 6.77
CA GLY A 177 -22.65 7.82 8.23
C GLY A 177 -23.25 6.60 8.95
N THR A 178 -23.51 5.50 8.24
CA THR A 178 -24.18 4.32 8.82
C THR A 178 -23.20 3.43 9.57
N ILE A 179 -21.98 3.31 9.06
CA ILE A 179 -20.96 2.42 9.61
C ILE A 179 -20.56 2.89 11.02
N ILE A 180 -20.38 4.20 11.23
CA ILE A 180 -20.08 4.73 12.57
C ILE A 180 -21.23 4.50 13.55
N VAL A 181 -22.49 4.64 13.11
CA VAL A 181 -23.66 4.43 13.96
C VAL A 181 -23.75 2.97 14.42
N GLU A 182 -23.48 2.03 13.51
CA GLU A 182 -23.61 0.60 13.80
C GLU A 182 -22.37 0.00 14.49
N CYS A 183 -21.16 0.47 14.16
CA CYS A 183 -19.91 -0.11 14.66
C CYS A 183 -19.15 0.78 15.66
N GLY A 184 -19.43 2.08 15.72
CA GLY A 184 -18.66 3.04 16.53
C GLY A 184 -18.65 2.70 18.02
N ARG A 185 -19.80 2.35 18.61
CA ARG A 185 -19.88 1.97 20.03
C ARG A 185 -19.08 0.72 20.36
N MET A 186 -19.02 -0.24 19.43
CA MET A 186 -18.20 -1.45 19.59
C MET A 186 -16.71 -1.09 19.61
N LEU A 187 -16.26 -0.19 18.74
CA LEU A 187 -14.87 0.27 18.69
C LEU A 187 -14.47 1.00 19.97
N VAL A 188 -15.32 1.90 20.48
CA VAL A 188 -15.08 2.60 21.76
C VAL A 188 -14.89 1.60 22.90
N ARG A 189 -15.76 0.59 23.00
CA ARG A 189 -15.66 -0.47 24.03
C ARG A 189 -14.36 -1.28 23.94
N HIS A 190 -13.73 -1.34 22.76
CA HIS A 190 -12.45 -2.01 22.52
C HIS A 190 -11.25 -1.05 22.57
N GLY A 191 -11.42 0.14 23.14
CA GLY A 191 -10.35 1.10 23.40
C GLY A 191 -9.86 1.86 22.17
N TYR A 192 -10.65 1.93 21.10
CA TYR A 192 -10.35 2.81 19.98
C TYR A 192 -10.69 4.26 20.36
N ARG A 193 -9.76 5.18 20.07
CA ARG A 193 -10.08 6.60 19.95
C ARG A 193 -10.85 6.80 18.65
N ILE A 194 -12.01 7.45 18.72
CA ILE A 194 -12.83 7.72 17.54
C ILE A 194 -12.51 9.12 17.03
N LYS A 195 -12.27 9.24 15.73
CA LYS A 195 -12.16 10.51 15.01
C LYS A 195 -13.26 10.56 13.95
N VAL A 196 -13.90 11.72 13.77
CA VAL A 196 -15.01 11.86 12.82
C VAL A 196 -14.78 13.10 11.99
N PHE A 197 -14.65 12.93 10.69
CA PHE A 197 -14.66 14.01 9.73
C PHE A 197 -15.92 13.90 8.89
N ASN A 198 -16.83 14.88 8.98
CA ASN A 198 -18.17 14.78 8.42
C ASN A 198 -18.49 15.97 7.53
N THR A 199 -18.52 15.73 6.21
CA THR A 199 -18.84 16.74 5.21
C THR A 199 -20.31 16.76 4.81
N ILE A 200 -21.16 15.89 5.39
CA ILE A 200 -22.62 15.99 5.29
C ILE A 200 -23.18 16.92 6.38
N ASN A 201 -22.69 16.78 7.62
CA ASN A 201 -23.13 17.56 8.76
C ASN A 201 -21.92 18.05 9.57
N PHE A 202 -21.51 19.28 9.27
CA PHE A 202 -20.34 19.93 9.87
C PHE A 202 -20.43 20.06 11.39
N ASN A 203 -21.64 20.28 11.94
CA ASN A 203 -21.88 20.34 13.39
C ASN A 203 -21.59 19.03 14.13
N LYS A 204 -21.45 17.91 13.39
CA LYS A 204 -21.10 16.59 13.92
C LYS A 204 -19.71 16.13 13.42
N SER A 205 -18.91 17.06 12.91
CA SER A 205 -17.53 16.82 12.51
C SER A 205 -16.56 17.29 13.60
N MET A 206 -15.39 16.68 13.63
CA MET A 206 -14.20 17.27 14.23
C MET A 206 -13.55 18.23 13.22
N HIS A 207 -12.74 19.15 13.73
CA HIS A 207 -12.06 20.16 12.94
C HIS A 207 -10.79 19.60 12.30
N TYR A 208 -10.53 20.01 11.06
CA TYR A 208 -9.39 19.56 10.26
C TYR A 208 -8.75 20.77 9.60
N ASN A 209 -7.56 21.15 10.07
CA ASN A 209 -6.80 22.24 9.48
C ASN A 209 -5.58 21.69 8.70
N PRO A 210 -5.55 21.83 7.35
CA PRO A 210 -4.44 21.33 6.54
C PRO A 210 -3.08 21.97 6.84
N PHE A 211 -3.04 23.22 7.33
CA PHE A 211 -1.78 23.89 7.68
C PHE A 211 -1.06 23.17 8.82
N ARG A 212 -1.81 22.55 9.74
CA ARG A 212 -1.24 21.80 10.87
C ARG A 212 -0.33 20.65 10.43
N TYR A 213 -0.46 20.19 9.20
CA TYR A 213 0.27 19.06 8.64
C TYR A 213 1.37 19.45 7.66
N ILE A 214 1.63 20.75 7.48
CA ILE A 214 2.78 21.23 6.71
C ILE A 214 4.03 21.11 7.59
N ARG A 215 5.06 20.44 7.06
CA ARG A 215 6.37 20.27 7.72
C ARG A 215 7.53 20.78 6.87
N SER A 216 7.27 21.05 5.60
CA SER A 216 8.28 21.46 4.64
C SER A 216 7.65 22.20 3.45
N GLU A 217 8.47 22.94 2.69
CA GLU A 217 8.09 23.56 1.42
C GLU A 217 7.52 22.56 0.40
N LYS A 218 8.01 21.31 0.44
CA LYS A 218 7.49 20.21 -0.39
C LYS A 218 6.02 19.94 -0.09
N ASP A 219 5.60 20.06 1.17
CA ASP A 219 4.21 19.81 1.57
C ASP A 219 3.29 20.95 1.15
N ILE A 220 3.78 22.19 1.11
CA ILE A 220 3.08 23.32 0.49
C ILE A 220 2.77 22.99 -0.98
N LEU A 221 3.79 22.56 -1.73
CA LEU A 221 3.60 22.19 -3.14
C LEU A 221 2.63 21.02 -3.31
N LYS A 222 2.64 20.02 -2.43
CA LYS A 222 1.67 18.91 -2.45
C LYS A 222 0.25 19.39 -2.16
N LEU A 223 0.08 20.26 -1.16
CA LEU A 223 -1.22 20.83 -0.78
C LEU A 223 -1.80 21.64 -1.94
N VAL A 224 -1.03 22.57 -2.50
CA VAL A 224 -1.43 23.37 -3.67
C VAL A 224 -1.82 22.48 -4.85
N ASN A 225 -1.02 21.46 -5.16
CA ASN A 225 -1.37 20.52 -6.23
C ASN A 225 -2.66 19.75 -5.94
N THR A 226 -2.95 19.43 -4.68
CA THR A 226 -4.17 18.73 -4.29
C THR A 226 -5.39 19.63 -4.39
N ILE A 227 -5.30 20.90 -3.95
CA ILE A 227 -6.34 21.92 -4.14
C ILE A 227 -6.68 22.03 -5.62
N ILE A 228 -5.66 22.30 -6.45
CA ILE A 228 -5.84 22.48 -7.89
C ILE A 228 -6.40 21.23 -8.58
N ALA A 229 -6.02 20.03 -8.15
CA ALA A 229 -6.54 18.79 -8.74
C ALA A 229 -8.03 18.57 -8.44
N ASN A 230 -8.53 19.07 -7.30
CA ASN A 230 -9.88 18.80 -6.82
C ASN A 230 -10.85 19.98 -6.97
N THR A 231 -10.37 21.15 -7.40
CA THR A 231 -11.20 22.33 -7.71
C THR A 231 -11.22 22.64 -9.21
N LYS A 232 -10.89 21.67 -10.06
CA LYS A 232 -11.03 21.78 -11.52
C LYS A 232 -12.47 21.50 -11.94
N GLY A 233 -12.98 22.28 -12.88
CA GLY A 233 -14.27 21.99 -13.51
C GLY A 233 -14.20 20.74 -14.37
N GLU A 234 -15.28 19.95 -14.40
CA GLU A 234 -15.39 18.80 -15.31
C GLU A 234 -15.18 19.24 -16.76
N GLY A 235 -14.17 18.67 -17.44
CA GLY A 235 -13.91 18.92 -18.86
C GLY A 235 -12.76 19.89 -19.18
N GLU A 236 -12.08 20.48 -18.19
CA GLU A 236 -10.84 21.22 -18.44
C GLU A 236 -9.72 20.27 -18.90
N LYS A 237 -9.38 20.32 -20.20
CA LYS A 237 -8.31 19.49 -20.77
C LYS A 237 -6.99 19.76 -20.04
N SER A 238 -6.34 18.66 -19.67
CA SER A 238 -5.07 18.53 -18.95
C SER A 238 -3.85 19.04 -19.74
N THR A 239 -3.88 20.28 -20.20
CA THR A 239 -2.66 21.00 -20.54
C THR A 239 -2.25 21.74 -19.28
N GLU A 240 -0.96 21.85 -18.97
CA GLU A 240 -0.51 22.81 -17.95
C GLU A 240 -0.75 24.22 -18.50
N ASP A 241 -2.00 24.67 -18.42
CA ASP A 241 -2.40 25.99 -18.86
C ASP A 241 -1.63 27.04 -18.04
N PHE A 242 -1.33 28.15 -18.69
CA PHE A 242 -0.67 29.30 -18.10
C PHE A 242 -1.31 29.69 -16.76
N TRP A 243 -2.64 29.67 -16.69
CA TRP A 243 -3.41 29.96 -15.48
C TRP A 243 -3.08 29.02 -14.33
N VAL A 244 -3.04 27.71 -14.57
CA VAL A 244 -2.70 26.71 -13.53
C VAL A 244 -1.30 26.92 -12.97
N LYS A 245 -0.33 27.33 -13.82
CA LYS A 245 1.02 27.65 -13.35
C LYS A 245 1.05 28.90 -12.49
N ALA A 246 0.31 29.93 -12.89
CA ALA A 246 0.24 31.18 -12.14
C ALA A 246 -0.49 31.03 -10.79
N GLU A 247 -1.60 30.30 -10.76
CA GLU A 247 -2.32 29.95 -9.52
C GLU A 247 -1.43 29.17 -8.56
N ARG A 248 -0.62 28.22 -9.08
CA ARG A 248 0.37 27.50 -8.26
C ARG A 248 1.36 28.46 -7.62
N LEU A 249 1.90 29.41 -8.37
CA LEU A 249 2.85 30.39 -7.85
C LEU A 249 2.21 31.21 -6.73
N LEU A 250 1.02 31.75 -6.96
CA LEU A 250 0.31 32.56 -5.98
C LEU A 250 -0.03 31.75 -4.73
N TYR A 251 -0.71 30.60 -4.85
CA TYR A 251 -1.03 29.79 -3.67
C TYR A 251 0.20 29.34 -2.90
N THR A 252 1.29 28.97 -3.59
CA THR A 252 2.53 28.56 -2.92
C THR A 252 3.15 29.73 -2.17
N ALA A 253 3.11 30.94 -2.72
CA ALA A 253 3.56 32.14 -2.04
C ALA A 253 2.71 32.43 -0.80
N LEU A 254 1.38 32.50 -0.94
CA LEU A 254 0.48 32.87 0.15
C LEU A 254 0.47 31.84 1.27
N ILE A 255 0.36 30.55 0.95
CA ILE A 255 0.42 29.46 1.94
C ILE A 255 1.79 29.43 2.61
N GLY A 256 2.86 29.70 1.84
CA GLY A 256 4.22 29.83 2.39
C GLY A 256 4.31 30.96 3.39
N TYR A 257 3.83 32.16 3.04
CA TYR A 257 3.82 33.31 3.94
C TYR A 257 3.06 33.00 5.22
N ILE A 258 1.82 32.50 5.11
CA ILE A 258 0.97 32.16 6.27
C ILE A 258 1.67 31.13 7.16
N TRP A 259 2.29 30.10 6.57
CA TRP A 259 2.94 29.04 7.34
C TRP A 259 4.22 29.50 8.07
N TYR A 260 5.02 30.37 7.45
CA TYR A 260 6.28 30.86 8.01
C TYR A 260 6.09 32.03 8.99
N GLU A 261 5.23 32.98 8.65
CA GLU A 261 5.17 34.29 9.29
C GLU A 261 3.92 34.51 10.15
N ALA A 262 2.78 33.87 9.80
CA ALA A 262 1.55 34.11 10.54
C ALA A 262 1.52 33.35 11.88
N PRO A 263 0.91 33.92 12.94
CA PRO A 263 0.65 33.24 14.20
C PRO A 263 -0.10 31.91 14.01
N GLU A 264 0.13 30.93 14.88
CA GLU A 264 -0.42 29.56 14.74
C GLU A 264 -1.96 29.55 14.62
N GLU A 265 -2.64 30.46 15.31
CA GLU A 265 -4.09 30.67 15.25
C GLU A 265 -4.60 31.17 13.88
N GLU A 266 -3.76 31.88 13.13
CA GLU A 266 -4.08 32.43 11.80
C GLU A 266 -3.63 31.51 10.67
N GLN A 267 -2.99 30.37 10.96
CA GLN A 267 -2.55 29.41 9.95
C GLN A 267 -3.71 28.56 9.46
N ASN A 268 -4.64 29.13 8.70
CA ASN A 268 -5.84 28.44 8.22
C ASN A 268 -6.31 28.96 6.86
N PHE A 269 -7.34 28.31 6.28
CA PHE A 269 -7.87 28.68 4.97
C PHE A 269 -8.63 30.01 4.95
N SER A 270 -9.12 30.48 6.10
CA SER A 270 -9.80 31.77 6.17
C SER A 270 -8.80 32.90 5.94
N THR A 271 -7.62 32.82 6.58
CA THR A 271 -6.51 33.76 6.32
C THR A 271 -6.04 33.69 4.87
N LEU A 272 -5.97 32.50 4.27
CA LEU A 272 -5.63 32.35 2.84
C LEU A 272 -6.62 33.09 1.92
N LEU A 273 -7.93 33.00 2.21
CA LEU A 273 -8.96 33.75 1.50
C LEU A 273 -8.81 35.26 1.69
N GLU A 274 -8.53 35.70 2.92
CA GLU A 274 -8.29 37.12 3.22
C GLU A 274 -7.09 37.68 2.46
N PHE A 275 -5.99 36.93 2.37
CA PHE A 275 -4.83 37.31 1.56
C PHE A 275 -5.19 37.45 0.07
N ILE A 276 -6.01 36.55 -0.47
CA ILE A 276 -6.46 36.65 -1.88
C ILE A 276 -7.34 37.89 -2.08
N ASN A 277 -8.27 38.15 -1.16
CA ASN A 277 -9.14 39.32 -1.21
C ASN A 277 -8.38 40.64 -1.03
N ALA A 278 -7.31 40.63 -0.23
CA ALA A 278 -6.42 41.78 0.00
C ALA A 278 -5.38 41.99 -1.13
N SER A 279 -5.24 41.04 -2.06
CA SER A 279 -4.32 41.12 -3.19
C SER A 279 -4.91 41.91 -4.37
N GLU A 280 -5.59 43.05 -4.14
CA GLU A 280 -6.22 43.83 -5.20
C GLU A 280 -5.21 44.29 -6.28
N THR A 281 -5.61 44.31 -7.54
CA THR A 281 -4.75 44.78 -8.65
C THR A 281 -5.49 45.78 -9.51
N ARG A 282 -4.83 46.88 -9.88
CA ARG A 282 -5.33 47.88 -10.82
C ARG A 282 -4.76 47.64 -12.21
N GLU A 283 -5.61 47.69 -13.24
CA GLU A 283 -5.17 47.43 -14.62
C GLU A 283 -4.37 48.60 -15.22
N ASP A 284 -4.70 49.83 -14.82
CA ASP A 284 -4.15 51.06 -15.38
C ASP A 284 -3.01 51.67 -14.54
N ASP A 285 -2.64 51.01 -13.43
CA ASP A 285 -1.64 51.51 -12.47
C ASP A 285 -0.75 50.35 -12.01
N GLU A 286 0.39 50.18 -12.69
CA GLU A 286 1.38 49.14 -12.36
C GLU A 286 2.19 49.46 -11.10
N GLU A 287 2.18 50.72 -10.63
CA GLU A 287 2.84 51.13 -9.39
C GLU A 287 1.94 50.92 -8.16
N PHE A 288 0.66 50.60 -8.37
CA PHE A 288 -0.25 50.28 -7.28
C PHE A 288 0.24 49.09 -6.46
N LYS A 289 0.34 49.30 -5.15
CA LYS A 289 0.65 48.27 -4.16
C LYS A 289 -0.59 48.01 -3.31
N ASN A 290 -0.92 46.74 -3.17
CA ASN A 290 -1.93 46.30 -2.21
C ASN A 290 -1.28 45.89 -0.87
N ALA A 291 -2.10 45.57 0.13
CA ALA A 291 -1.60 45.21 1.45
C ALA A 291 -0.71 43.96 1.42
N VAL A 292 -0.98 43.00 0.53
CA VAL A 292 -0.14 41.80 0.39
C VAL A 292 1.20 42.13 -0.26
N ASP A 293 1.23 43.04 -1.24
CA ASP A 293 2.48 43.53 -1.83
C ASP A 293 3.39 44.15 -0.75
N GLU A 294 2.84 44.99 0.12
CA GLU A 294 3.59 45.61 1.23
C GLU A 294 4.16 44.54 2.19
N LEU A 295 3.35 43.56 2.60
CA LEU A 295 3.80 42.46 3.45
C LEU A 295 4.95 41.64 2.83
N PHE A 296 4.88 41.37 1.52
CA PHE A 296 5.93 40.63 0.81
C PHE A 296 7.19 41.48 0.59
N GLU A 297 7.07 42.80 0.40
CA GLU A 297 8.20 43.72 0.30
C GLU A 297 8.94 43.85 1.64
N GLU A 298 8.22 43.94 2.75
CA GLU A 298 8.80 43.93 4.10
C GLU A 298 9.56 42.62 4.35
N LEU A 299 8.92 41.48 4.06
CA LEU A 299 9.55 40.16 4.19
C LEU A 299 10.76 39.99 3.26
N GLU A 300 10.71 40.56 2.04
CA GLU A 300 11.83 40.56 1.10
C GLU A 300 13.00 41.42 1.61
N ALA A 301 12.72 42.55 2.25
CA ALA A 301 13.75 43.41 2.84
C ALA A 301 14.48 42.71 4.00
N GLU A 302 13.75 41.94 4.81
CA GLU A 302 14.32 41.16 5.92
C GLU A 302 15.05 39.90 5.43
N ASN A 303 14.42 39.13 4.52
CA ASN A 303 14.94 37.88 4.00
C ASN A 303 14.67 37.72 2.49
N PRO A 304 15.55 38.24 1.61
CA PRO A 304 15.37 38.18 0.16
C PRO A 304 15.32 36.76 -0.42
N GLU A 305 15.84 35.78 0.32
CA GLU A 305 15.95 34.38 -0.08
C GLU A 305 14.79 33.54 0.48
N HIS A 306 13.83 34.16 1.15
CA HIS A 306 12.65 33.50 1.70
C HIS A 306 11.84 32.76 0.62
N PHE A 307 11.38 31.55 0.94
CA PHE A 307 10.68 30.70 -0.04
C PHE A 307 9.42 31.36 -0.60
N ALA A 308 8.59 31.96 0.28
CA ALA A 308 7.37 32.63 -0.13
C ALA A 308 7.65 33.81 -1.07
N VAL A 309 8.62 34.66 -0.73
CA VAL A 309 9.06 35.82 -1.52
C VAL A 309 9.48 35.39 -2.92
N ARG A 310 10.28 34.31 -3.02
CA ARG A 310 10.74 33.78 -4.32
C ARG A 310 9.60 33.30 -5.22
N GLN A 311 8.51 32.79 -4.67
CA GLN A 311 7.33 32.42 -5.46
C GLN A 311 6.49 33.65 -5.81
N TYR A 312 6.34 34.59 -4.87
CA TYR A 312 5.56 35.82 -5.08
C TYR A 312 6.20 36.71 -6.15
N ARG A 313 7.52 36.87 -6.14
CA ARG A 313 8.27 37.62 -7.16
C ARG A 313 8.01 37.08 -8.57
N LYS A 314 7.84 35.77 -8.73
CA LYS A 314 7.49 35.16 -10.04
C LYS A 314 6.05 35.44 -10.43
N TYR A 315 5.12 35.46 -9.47
CA TYR A 315 3.74 35.84 -9.71
C TYR A 315 3.63 37.32 -10.13
N LYS A 316 4.37 38.23 -9.48
CA LYS A 316 4.41 39.67 -9.81
C LYS A 316 5.01 40.01 -11.18
N LEU A 317 5.55 39.03 -11.92
CA LEU A 317 5.91 39.21 -13.33
C LEU A 317 4.67 39.27 -14.25
N ALA A 318 3.49 38.90 -13.76
CA ALA A 318 2.25 39.03 -14.52
C ALA A 318 1.78 40.49 -14.58
N ALA A 319 1.43 40.97 -15.78
CA ALA A 319 0.84 42.31 -15.96
C ALA A 319 -0.50 42.46 -15.22
N GLY A 320 -0.89 43.68 -14.85
CA GLY A 320 -2.07 43.94 -14.00
C GLY A 320 -3.36 43.23 -14.43
N LYS A 321 -3.69 43.27 -15.73
CA LYS A 321 -4.86 42.55 -16.28
C LYS A 321 -4.77 41.03 -16.10
N THR A 322 -3.58 40.47 -16.27
CA THR A 322 -3.32 39.04 -16.08
C THR A 322 -3.36 38.67 -14.60
N ALA A 323 -2.76 39.48 -13.73
CA ALA A 323 -2.77 39.30 -12.28
C ALA A 323 -4.22 39.28 -11.73
N LYS A 324 -5.06 40.21 -12.17
CA LYS A 324 -6.50 40.25 -11.85
C LYS A 324 -7.23 38.97 -12.26
N SER A 325 -6.96 38.47 -13.47
CA SER A 325 -7.57 37.22 -13.95
C SER A 325 -7.09 36.00 -13.16
N ILE A 326 -5.82 35.97 -12.71
CA ILE A 326 -5.30 34.91 -11.83
C ILE A 326 -6.02 34.95 -10.47
N LEU A 327 -6.21 36.14 -9.89
CA LEU A 327 -6.88 36.32 -8.60
C LEU A 327 -8.34 35.88 -8.65
N ILE A 328 -9.07 36.24 -9.70
CA ILE A 328 -10.44 35.76 -9.91
C ILE A 328 -10.49 34.24 -9.97
N SER A 329 -9.54 33.61 -10.68
CA SER A 329 -9.45 32.15 -10.80
C SER A 329 -9.14 31.48 -9.46
N CYS A 330 -8.19 32.03 -8.69
CA CYS A 330 -7.89 31.57 -7.33
C CYS A 330 -9.11 31.72 -6.40
N GLY A 331 -9.72 32.90 -6.35
CA GLY A 331 -10.91 33.15 -5.54
C GLY A 331 -12.05 32.20 -5.87
N ALA A 332 -12.33 31.96 -7.16
CA ALA A 332 -13.37 31.03 -7.58
C ALA A 332 -13.14 29.59 -7.10
N ARG A 333 -11.88 29.13 -7.04
CA ARG A 333 -11.55 27.78 -6.54
C ARG A 333 -11.70 27.63 -5.04
N LEU A 334 -11.46 28.71 -4.29
CA LEU A 334 -11.63 28.71 -2.83
C LEU A 334 -13.00 29.22 -2.39
N ALA A 335 -13.91 29.56 -3.32
CA ALA A 335 -15.28 29.97 -3.01
C ALA A 335 -16.05 29.02 -2.06
N PRO A 336 -15.85 27.68 -2.08
CA PRO A 336 -16.46 26.81 -1.08
C PRO A 336 -16.05 27.14 0.37
N PHE A 337 -14.88 27.73 0.58
CA PHE A 337 -14.43 28.22 1.88
C PHE A 337 -15.08 29.56 2.26
N ASP A 338 -15.92 30.18 1.43
CA ASP A 338 -16.74 31.32 1.87
C ASP A 338 -17.93 30.88 2.74
N ILE A 339 -18.25 29.59 2.74
CA ILE A 339 -19.28 28.99 3.58
C ILE A 339 -18.75 28.94 5.03
N ALA A 340 -19.51 29.55 5.96
CA ALA A 340 -19.12 29.67 7.36
C ALA A 340 -18.81 28.32 8.01
N GLU A 341 -19.59 27.29 7.68
CA GLU A 341 -19.41 25.93 8.18
C GLU A 341 -18.08 25.30 7.73
N ILE A 342 -17.61 25.62 6.52
CA ILE A 342 -16.31 25.15 6.00
C ILE A 342 -15.15 25.91 6.63
N ARG A 343 -15.31 27.23 6.82
CA ARG A 343 -14.31 28.05 7.55
C ARG A 343 -14.13 27.54 8.96
N GLU A 344 -15.24 27.31 9.66
CA GLU A 344 -15.21 26.75 11.01
C GLU A 344 -14.53 25.38 11.00
N LEU A 345 -14.98 24.45 10.15
CA LEU A 345 -14.40 23.10 10.03
C LEU A 345 -12.87 23.10 9.86
N THR A 346 -12.32 24.11 9.19
CA THR A 346 -10.89 24.18 8.83
C THR A 346 -10.08 25.20 9.63
N SER A 347 -10.67 25.78 10.68
CA SER A 347 -10.03 26.79 11.52
C SER A 347 -8.88 26.23 12.38
N TYR A 348 -9.10 25.11 13.07
CA TYR A 348 -8.08 24.41 13.86
C TYR A 348 -8.12 22.90 13.60
N ASP A 349 -7.17 22.15 14.17
CA ASP A 349 -7.11 20.69 13.98
C ASP A 349 -7.45 19.93 15.26
N GLU A 350 -8.31 18.93 15.12
CA GLU A 350 -8.59 17.91 16.12
C GLU A 350 -8.35 16.50 15.59
N MET A 351 -8.00 16.35 14.30
CA MET A 351 -7.93 15.03 13.65
C MET A 351 -6.72 14.22 14.08
N GLU A 352 -5.59 14.88 14.37
CA GLU A 352 -4.32 14.23 14.73
C GLU A 352 -3.94 13.11 13.72
N LEU A 353 -4.00 13.42 12.41
CA LEU A 353 -3.84 12.44 11.33
C LEU A 353 -2.52 11.65 11.42
N ASP A 354 -1.44 12.30 11.84
CA ASP A 354 -0.14 11.68 12.01
C ASP A 354 -0.14 10.63 13.14
N LEU A 355 -0.99 10.77 14.16
CA LEU A 355 -1.04 9.86 15.30
C LEU A 355 -1.85 8.58 15.06
N LEU A 356 -2.49 8.43 13.89
CA LEU A 356 -3.30 7.24 13.56
C LEU A 356 -2.49 5.93 13.62
N GLY A 357 -1.19 5.99 13.30
CA GLY A 357 -0.25 4.85 13.36
C GLY A 357 0.38 4.58 14.72
N ASP A 358 0.29 5.53 15.66
CA ASP A 358 0.96 5.46 16.97
C ASP A 358 0.12 4.80 18.04
N ARG A 359 -1.19 4.99 17.93
CA ARG A 359 -2.16 4.55 18.93
C ARG A 359 -3.42 4.07 18.25
N LYS A 360 -4.12 3.19 18.96
CA LYS A 360 -5.33 2.52 18.51
C LYS A 360 -6.45 3.53 18.24
N THR A 361 -6.67 3.84 16.96
CA THR A 361 -7.60 4.89 16.52
C THR A 361 -8.48 4.39 15.37
N ALA A 362 -9.74 4.79 15.35
CA ALA A 362 -10.67 4.55 14.26
C ALA A 362 -11.23 5.90 13.78
N MET A 363 -10.87 6.28 12.57
CA MET A 363 -11.33 7.51 11.92
C MET A 363 -12.45 7.18 10.94
N PHE A 364 -13.52 7.95 10.99
CA PHE A 364 -14.65 7.87 10.06
C PHE A 364 -14.70 9.15 9.24
N VAL A 365 -14.76 8.98 7.93
CA VAL A 365 -14.83 10.05 6.93
C VAL A 365 -16.18 9.94 6.26
N ILE A 366 -17.13 10.75 6.73
CA ILE A 366 -18.52 10.74 6.27
C ILE A 366 -18.62 11.72 5.11
N ILE A 367 -18.91 11.17 3.93
CA ILE A 367 -19.07 11.91 2.66
C ILE A 367 -20.47 11.65 2.12
N SER A 368 -20.96 12.47 1.20
CA SER A 368 -22.22 12.18 0.49
C SER A 368 -21.98 11.23 -0.68
N ASP A 369 -22.89 10.29 -0.91
CA ASP A 369 -22.88 9.39 -2.08
C ASP A 369 -23.51 10.02 -3.33
N THR A 370 -24.18 11.16 -3.17
CA THR A 370 -24.92 11.84 -4.25
C THR A 370 -24.44 13.26 -4.55
N ASP A 371 -23.64 13.85 -3.66
CA ASP A 371 -23.18 15.23 -3.74
C ASP A 371 -21.66 15.28 -3.54
N ASP A 372 -20.94 15.77 -4.54
CA ASP A 372 -19.49 15.84 -4.56
C ASP A 372 -18.92 17.21 -4.20
N THR A 373 -19.79 18.18 -3.85
CA THR A 373 -19.43 19.58 -3.58
C THR A 373 -18.24 19.73 -2.61
N PHE A 374 -18.18 18.91 -1.56
CA PHE A 374 -17.14 18.99 -0.52
C PHE A 374 -16.07 17.89 -0.59
N ASN A 375 -16.06 17.08 -1.67
CA ASN A 375 -15.09 16.00 -1.83
C ASN A 375 -13.65 16.51 -1.91
N PHE A 376 -13.44 17.75 -2.35
CA PHE A 376 -12.09 18.33 -2.41
C PHE A 376 -11.41 18.42 -1.04
N ILE A 377 -12.14 18.72 0.05
CA ILE A 377 -11.56 18.76 1.40
C ILE A 377 -11.18 17.36 1.86
N VAL A 378 -12.01 16.38 1.53
CA VAL A 378 -11.77 14.96 1.82
C VAL A 378 -10.52 14.47 1.08
N ALA A 379 -10.36 14.85 -0.19
CA ALA A 379 -9.17 14.54 -0.97
C ALA A 379 -7.90 15.19 -0.40
N ILE A 380 -7.98 16.44 0.06
CA ILE A 380 -6.87 17.13 0.75
C ILE A 380 -6.48 16.36 2.03
N MET A 381 -7.47 15.97 2.84
CA MET A 381 -7.28 15.18 4.06
C MET A 381 -6.61 13.83 3.76
N TYR A 382 -7.11 13.06 2.79
CA TYR A 382 -6.50 11.78 2.44
C TYR A 382 -5.09 11.94 1.88
N SER A 383 -4.85 12.94 1.03
CA SER A 383 -3.52 13.24 0.49
C SER A 383 -2.52 13.51 1.62
N GLN A 384 -2.88 14.33 2.61
CA GLN A 384 -2.01 14.57 3.77
C GLN A 384 -1.87 13.32 4.63
N LEU A 385 -2.96 12.61 4.93
CA LEU A 385 -2.95 11.38 5.71
C LEU A 385 -1.93 10.36 5.16
N PHE A 386 -1.98 10.05 3.85
CA PHE A 386 -1.07 9.08 3.27
C PHE A 386 0.40 9.48 3.41
N ASN A 387 0.71 10.75 3.13
CA ASN A 387 2.07 11.28 3.27
C ASN A 387 2.54 11.19 4.73
N LEU A 388 1.74 11.69 5.67
CA LEU A 388 2.07 11.71 7.10
C LEU A 388 2.32 10.30 7.65
N LEU A 389 1.51 9.31 7.24
CA LEU A 389 1.69 7.94 7.70
C LEU A 389 2.98 7.30 7.16
N CYS A 390 3.35 7.60 5.91
CA CYS A 390 4.61 7.14 5.33
C CYS A 390 5.80 7.81 6.01
N ASP A 391 5.82 9.14 6.07
CA ASP A 391 6.90 9.91 6.68
C ASP A 391 7.09 9.50 8.14
N ARG A 392 5.99 9.36 8.90
CA ARG A 392 6.05 8.89 10.29
C ARG A 392 6.59 7.46 10.43
N ALA A 393 6.25 6.57 9.49
CA ALA A 393 6.77 5.20 9.52
C ALA A 393 8.28 5.18 9.30
N ASP A 394 8.77 5.95 8.33
CA ASP A 394 10.18 5.99 7.91
C ASP A 394 11.03 6.71 8.95
N ASP A 395 10.61 7.90 9.39
CA ASP A 395 11.41 8.78 10.24
C ASP A 395 11.44 8.35 11.72
N LEU A 396 10.30 7.86 12.26
CA LEU A 396 10.21 7.55 13.70
C LEU A 396 10.29 6.05 14.02
N TYR A 397 9.88 5.17 13.10
CA TYR A 397 9.72 3.73 13.40
C TYR A 397 10.49 2.79 12.47
N GLY A 398 11.43 3.32 11.67
CA GLY A 398 12.32 2.50 10.84
C GLY A 398 11.57 1.73 9.75
N GLY A 399 10.58 2.37 9.13
CA GLY A 399 9.80 1.87 8.01
C GLY A 399 8.55 1.07 8.39
N ARG A 400 8.08 1.14 9.66
CA ARG A 400 6.83 0.48 10.08
C ARG A 400 6.17 1.10 11.30
N LEU A 401 4.93 1.56 11.11
CA LEU A 401 4.08 2.04 12.21
C LEU A 401 3.80 0.96 13.27
N PRO A 402 3.76 1.32 14.58
CA PRO A 402 3.41 0.42 15.67
C PRO A 402 2.01 -0.19 15.53
N TYR A 403 1.05 0.61 15.06
CA TYR A 403 -0.29 0.18 14.65
C TYR A 403 -0.38 0.25 13.14
N HIS A 404 -0.73 -0.86 12.50
CA HIS A 404 -1.00 -0.88 11.07
C HIS A 404 -2.27 -0.08 10.79
N VAL A 405 -2.19 0.95 9.96
CA VAL A 405 -3.36 1.75 9.58
C VAL A 405 -4.03 1.09 8.38
N ARG A 406 -5.25 0.59 8.59
CA ARG A 406 -6.04 -0.04 7.55
C ARG A 406 -7.11 0.92 7.06
N LEU A 407 -7.04 1.22 5.76
CA LEU A 407 -8.02 2.04 5.10
C LEU A 407 -9.12 1.16 4.48
N LEU A 408 -10.36 1.36 4.92
CA LEU A 408 -11.57 0.74 4.38
C LEU A 408 -12.36 1.82 3.66
N LEU A 409 -12.01 2.02 2.39
CA LEU A 409 -12.51 3.13 1.59
C LEU A 409 -13.76 2.68 0.82
N ASP A 410 -14.91 2.67 1.51
CA ASP A 410 -16.19 2.40 0.84
C ASP A 410 -16.48 3.50 -0.18
N GLU A 411 -16.96 3.12 -1.35
CA GLU A 411 -17.14 4.01 -2.51
C GLU A 411 -15.91 4.89 -2.80
N PHE A 412 -14.74 4.26 -2.95
CA PHE A 412 -13.46 4.95 -3.21
C PHE A 412 -13.51 5.99 -4.36
N SER A 413 -14.36 5.79 -5.36
CA SER A 413 -14.56 6.74 -6.46
C SER A 413 -15.09 8.11 -6.01
N ASN A 414 -15.74 8.19 -4.85
CA ASN A 414 -16.40 9.40 -4.34
C ASN A 414 -15.50 10.24 -3.43
N ILE A 415 -14.22 9.87 -3.24
CA ILE A 415 -13.29 10.58 -2.34
C ILE A 415 -12.68 11.84 -3.00
N GLY A 416 -12.81 11.99 -4.32
CA GLY A 416 -12.07 12.97 -5.11
C GLY A 416 -10.71 12.45 -5.59
N GLN A 417 -9.95 13.30 -6.27
CA GLN A 417 -8.65 12.93 -6.83
C GLN A 417 -7.54 13.04 -5.79
N ILE A 418 -6.96 11.91 -5.39
CA ILE A 418 -5.74 11.88 -4.58
C ILE A 418 -4.54 11.86 -5.55
N PRO A 419 -3.74 12.95 -5.66
CA PRO A 419 -2.65 13.01 -6.62
C PRO A 419 -1.60 11.94 -6.33
N LYS A 420 -1.18 11.22 -7.38
CA LYS A 420 -0.15 10.16 -7.31
C LYS A 420 -0.46 9.02 -6.33
N PHE A 421 -1.73 8.70 -6.10
CA PHE A 421 -2.12 7.58 -5.22
C PHE A 421 -1.49 6.22 -5.62
N ASP A 422 -1.21 6.02 -6.91
CA ASP A 422 -0.60 4.81 -7.47
C ASP A 422 0.92 4.72 -7.27
N LYS A 423 1.57 5.78 -6.78
CA LYS A 423 3.03 5.90 -6.62
C LYS A 423 3.40 6.08 -5.17
#